data_AF-A0A531L246-F1
#
_entry.id   AF-A0A531L246-F1
#
_cell.length_a   1.000
_cell.length_b   1.000
_cell.length_c   1.000
_cell.angle_alpha   90.00
_cell.angle_beta   90.00
_cell.angle_gamma   90.00
#
_symmetry.space_group_name_H-M   'P 1'
#
loop_
_entity.id
_entity.type
_entity.pdbx_description
1 polymer ?
#
loop_
_entity_poly.entity_id
_entity_poly.type
_entity_poly.pdbx_seq_one_letter_code
_entity_poly.pdbx_strand_id
1 'polypeptide(L)'
;DVLLRWGDPLFADSPDFDPTKQSAAAQERQFGYNNDYVGFIPIDGSAEHGLLVVNHEYTNPHLMFPGLVTIVDGEAKQAPLSKEQVDIEIAAHGGTIVEIRKVSGKWQVVRDGKLNRRITANTEMALSGPVAGHDRVKTSADPTGTKVFGSVNNCAGGVTPWGTYIMAEENIHGYFSGELQEGHKEAANYKRMGIPEGSYEWAAHYDRFDIGKEPNEPNRFGWVVEVDVNDPTSVPRKRTAMGRFKHEGAESVVAKDGRVVFYQGDDERFDYVYKFVTAGKFNADDRAANMDLLDDGTLYVAKFAEDGTLEWLPLVHGQGPLTAENGFAGQDDVLIGTRLAADLLGATKMD
;
A
#
# COMPACT_ATOMS: atom_id res chain seq x y z
N ASP A 1 -14.03 -23.81 -10.10
CA ASP A 1 -13.96 -22.86 -11.23
C ASP A 1 -13.01 -21.74 -10.89
N VAL A 2 -12.27 -21.23 -11.87
CA VAL A 2 -11.44 -20.03 -11.69
C VAL A 2 -12.31 -18.81 -11.94
N LEU A 3 -12.29 -17.83 -11.04
CA LEU A 3 -13.08 -16.60 -11.17
C LEU A 3 -12.37 -15.55 -12.02
N LEU A 4 -11.12 -15.22 -11.67
CA LEU A 4 -10.26 -14.24 -12.33
C LEU A 4 -8.80 -14.72 -12.32
N ARG A 5 -8.04 -14.29 -13.32
CA ARG A 5 -6.60 -14.50 -13.51
C ARG A 5 -5.97 -13.21 -14.00
N TRP A 6 -4.65 -13.06 -13.85
CA TRP A 6 -3.94 -11.95 -14.46
C TRP A 6 -4.30 -11.78 -15.94
N GLY A 7 -4.58 -10.54 -16.33
CA GLY A 7 -4.97 -10.20 -17.69
C GLY A 7 -6.46 -10.32 -17.98
N ASP A 8 -7.25 -10.98 -17.13
CA ASP A 8 -8.68 -11.11 -17.38
C ASP A 8 -9.37 -9.73 -17.46
N PRO A 9 -10.29 -9.54 -18.41
CA PRO A 9 -10.90 -8.24 -18.67
C PRO A 9 -11.89 -7.84 -17.57
N LEU A 10 -11.77 -6.61 -17.06
CA LEU A 10 -12.62 -6.09 -15.98
C LEU A 10 -13.78 -5.23 -16.45
N PHE A 11 -13.71 -4.67 -17.66
CA PHE A 11 -14.71 -3.76 -18.22
C PHE A 11 -15.31 -4.35 -19.49
N ALA A 12 -16.51 -3.90 -19.87
CA ALA A 12 -17.17 -4.36 -21.09
C ALA A 12 -16.32 -4.14 -22.36
N ASP A 13 -15.49 -3.10 -22.37
CA ASP A 13 -14.58 -2.70 -23.45
C ASP A 13 -13.12 -3.09 -23.21
N SER A 14 -12.80 -3.77 -22.11
CA SER A 14 -11.43 -4.27 -21.87
C SER A 14 -10.98 -5.19 -23.01
N PRO A 15 -9.74 -5.00 -23.51
CA PRO A 15 -9.17 -5.93 -24.48
C PRO A 15 -8.98 -7.31 -23.84
N ASP A 16 -9.06 -8.35 -24.67
CA ASP A 16 -8.68 -9.70 -24.26
C ASP A 16 -7.17 -9.75 -23.96
N PHE A 17 -6.80 -10.62 -23.03
CA PHE A 17 -5.40 -10.81 -22.67
C PHE A 17 -4.60 -11.45 -23.80
N ASP A 18 -3.53 -10.79 -24.24
CA ASP A 18 -2.53 -11.33 -25.16
C ASP A 18 -1.14 -11.05 -24.59
N PRO A 19 -0.44 -12.05 -24.02
CA PRO A 19 0.89 -11.85 -23.45
C PRO A 19 1.96 -11.49 -24.49
N THR A 20 1.69 -11.69 -25.79
CA THR A 20 2.61 -11.32 -26.87
C THR A 20 2.40 -9.89 -27.38
N LYS A 21 1.30 -9.24 -26.97
CA LYS A 21 0.91 -7.88 -27.36
C LYS A 21 0.39 -7.07 -26.18
N GLN A 22 0.87 -7.38 -24.97
CA GLN A 22 0.45 -6.67 -23.78
C GLN A 22 0.92 -5.21 -23.83
N SER A 23 0.14 -4.32 -23.23
CA SER A 23 0.49 -2.89 -23.08
C SER A 23 0.02 -2.37 -21.73
N ALA A 24 0.64 -1.31 -21.23
CA ALA A 24 0.21 -0.68 -19.98
C ALA A 24 -1.27 -0.27 -20.02
N ALA A 25 -1.73 0.32 -21.13
CA ALA A 25 -3.12 0.73 -21.30
C ALA A 25 -4.12 -0.44 -21.26
N ALA A 26 -3.75 -1.59 -21.84
CA ALA A 26 -4.55 -2.81 -21.72
C ALA A 26 -4.52 -3.35 -20.28
N GLN A 27 -3.34 -3.41 -19.68
CA GLN A 27 -3.14 -3.86 -18.30
C GLN A 27 -3.93 -3.02 -17.29
N GLU A 28 -4.03 -1.70 -17.45
CA GLU A 28 -4.85 -0.79 -16.64
C GLU A 28 -6.36 -1.09 -16.73
N ARG A 29 -6.80 -1.88 -17.72
CA ARG A 29 -8.19 -2.34 -17.88
C ARG A 29 -8.39 -3.83 -17.59
N GLN A 30 -7.37 -4.52 -17.09
CA GLN A 30 -7.37 -5.96 -16.84
C GLN A 30 -7.07 -6.24 -15.37
N PHE A 31 -7.33 -7.47 -14.90
CA PHE A 31 -6.93 -7.91 -13.57
C PHE A 31 -5.40 -7.90 -13.45
N GLY A 32 -4.88 -7.43 -12.32
CA GLY A 32 -3.44 -7.28 -12.07
C GLY A 32 -2.70 -8.60 -11.86
N TYR A 33 -1.42 -8.51 -11.51
CA TYR A 33 -0.51 -9.65 -11.38
C TYR A 33 -0.26 -10.00 -9.90
N ASN A 34 -0.03 -11.29 -9.61
CA ASN A 34 0.13 -11.84 -8.26
C ASN A 34 -0.92 -11.28 -7.29
N ASN A 35 -2.16 -11.73 -7.48
CA ASN A 35 -3.23 -11.35 -6.58
C ASN A 35 -2.92 -11.80 -5.15
N ASP A 36 -3.12 -10.91 -4.19
CA ASP A 36 -2.90 -11.20 -2.77
C ASP A 36 -4.24 -11.07 -2.02
N TYR A 37 -4.38 -10.09 -1.11
CA TYR A 37 -5.60 -9.85 -0.33
C TYR A 37 -6.86 -9.98 -1.18
N VAL A 38 -7.88 -10.66 -0.65
CA VAL A 38 -9.21 -10.74 -1.25
C VAL A 38 -10.27 -10.38 -0.21
N GLY A 39 -10.96 -9.26 -0.43
CA GLY A 39 -12.11 -8.83 0.36
C GLY A 39 -13.41 -8.89 -0.43
N PHE A 40 -14.53 -9.17 0.24
CA PHE A 40 -15.87 -9.12 -0.34
C PHE A 40 -16.69 -8.03 0.36
N ILE A 41 -17.21 -7.08 -0.42
CA ILE A 41 -18.06 -6.00 0.05
C ILE A 41 -19.45 -6.20 -0.56
N PRO A 42 -20.48 -6.53 0.23
CA PRO A 42 -21.80 -6.85 -0.30
C PRO A 42 -22.44 -5.62 -0.94
N ILE A 43 -23.10 -5.81 -2.09
CA ILE A 43 -24.01 -4.82 -2.67
C ILE A 43 -25.41 -5.11 -2.10
N ASP A 44 -26.07 -4.09 -1.58
CA ASP A 44 -27.40 -4.19 -0.95
C ASP A 44 -27.51 -5.28 0.13
N GLY A 45 -26.41 -5.54 0.85
CA GLY A 45 -26.34 -6.57 1.90
C GLY A 45 -26.37 -8.02 1.39
N SER A 46 -26.21 -8.24 0.08
CA SER A 46 -26.26 -9.57 -0.52
C SER A 46 -25.00 -10.39 -0.25
N ALA A 47 -25.18 -11.66 0.13
CA ALA A 47 -24.10 -12.65 0.23
C ALA A 47 -23.72 -13.27 -1.13
N GLU A 48 -24.46 -12.97 -2.19
CA GLU A 48 -24.30 -13.56 -3.52
C GLU A 48 -24.10 -12.53 -4.64
N HIS A 49 -23.97 -11.24 -4.27
CA HIS A 49 -23.73 -10.13 -5.17
C HIS A 49 -22.98 -9.02 -4.43
N GLY A 50 -21.81 -8.64 -4.92
CA GLY A 50 -20.97 -7.65 -4.25
C GLY A 50 -19.75 -7.26 -5.06
N LEU A 51 -18.91 -6.42 -4.46
CA LEU A 51 -17.60 -6.07 -4.98
C LEU A 51 -16.56 -7.02 -4.39
N LEU A 52 -15.73 -7.59 -5.25
CA LEU A 52 -14.47 -8.20 -4.86
C LEU A 52 -13.40 -7.11 -4.92
N VAL A 53 -12.67 -6.94 -3.83
CA VAL A 53 -11.49 -6.06 -3.77
C VAL A 53 -10.25 -6.93 -3.64
N VAL A 54 -9.28 -6.73 -4.53
CA VAL A 54 -8.13 -7.62 -4.67
C VAL A 54 -6.85 -6.83 -4.84
N ASN A 55 -5.86 -7.07 -3.97
CA ASN A 55 -4.52 -6.51 -4.12
C ASN A 55 -3.74 -7.21 -5.23
N HIS A 56 -2.78 -6.50 -5.84
CA HIS A 56 -1.81 -7.02 -6.80
C HIS A 56 -0.41 -6.59 -6.37
N GLU A 57 0.30 -7.53 -5.75
CA GLU A 57 1.44 -7.23 -4.90
C GLU A 57 2.71 -6.93 -5.71
N TYR A 58 3.12 -7.85 -6.58
CA TYR A 58 4.37 -7.76 -7.32
C TYR A 58 4.26 -8.35 -8.73
N THR A 59 5.26 -8.14 -9.57
CA THR A 59 5.35 -8.74 -10.91
C THR A 59 6.50 -9.71 -11.02
N ASN A 60 6.35 -10.68 -11.94
CA ASN A 60 7.41 -11.61 -12.31
C ASN A 60 7.76 -11.41 -13.79
N PRO A 61 8.63 -10.44 -14.15
CA PRO A 61 8.87 -10.09 -15.55
C PRO A 61 9.33 -11.26 -16.42
N HIS A 62 10.11 -12.19 -15.85
CA HIS A 62 10.53 -13.43 -16.50
C HIS A 62 9.37 -14.38 -16.90
N LEU A 63 8.20 -14.25 -16.25
CA LEU A 63 6.97 -14.98 -16.59
C LEU A 63 6.00 -14.15 -17.41
N MET A 64 6.06 -12.82 -17.31
CA MET A 64 5.14 -11.91 -17.99
C MET A 64 5.50 -11.68 -19.46
N PHE A 65 6.78 -11.65 -19.79
CA PHE A 65 7.24 -11.13 -21.07
C PHE A 65 7.90 -12.21 -21.94
N PRO A 66 7.25 -12.67 -23.02
CA PRO A 66 7.82 -13.61 -23.96
C PRO A 66 9.16 -13.13 -24.52
N GLY A 67 10.17 -14.00 -24.49
CA GLY A 67 11.51 -13.70 -25.02
C GLY A 67 12.41 -12.89 -24.09
N LEU A 68 11.95 -12.49 -22.91
CA LEU A 68 12.79 -11.77 -21.94
C LEU A 68 13.89 -12.66 -21.35
N VAL A 69 13.57 -13.93 -21.07
CA VAL A 69 14.53 -14.92 -20.60
C VAL A 69 15.01 -15.78 -21.77
N THR A 70 16.32 -15.90 -21.90
CA THR A 70 16.98 -16.80 -22.84
C THR A 70 17.90 -17.77 -22.11
N ILE A 71 18.15 -18.95 -22.69
CA ILE A 71 19.12 -19.90 -22.16
C ILE A 71 20.45 -19.66 -22.87
N VAL A 72 21.47 -19.24 -22.13
CA VAL A 72 22.83 -19.02 -22.60
C VAL A 72 23.75 -19.93 -21.80
N ASP A 73 24.46 -20.83 -22.47
CA ASP A 73 25.36 -21.82 -21.85
C ASP A 73 24.70 -22.71 -20.78
N GLY A 74 23.40 -22.98 -20.93
CA GLY A 74 22.63 -23.80 -19.98
C GLY A 74 22.05 -23.02 -18.79
N GLU A 75 22.32 -21.72 -18.69
CA GLU A 75 21.79 -20.85 -17.64
C GLU A 75 20.70 -19.90 -18.17
N ALA A 76 19.66 -19.68 -17.37
CA ALA A 76 18.64 -18.69 -17.67
C ALA A 76 19.19 -17.28 -17.44
N LYS A 77 19.16 -16.44 -18.47
CA LYS A 77 19.54 -15.02 -18.41
C LYS A 77 18.37 -14.15 -18.82
N GLN A 78 18.00 -13.22 -17.95
CA GLN A 78 16.99 -12.20 -18.21
C GLN A 78 17.66 -10.99 -18.89
N ALA A 79 17.09 -10.50 -19.99
CA ALA A 79 17.49 -9.22 -20.58
C ALA A 79 16.96 -8.05 -19.73
N PRO A 80 17.58 -6.85 -19.81
CA PRO A 80 17.03 -5.64 -19.19
C PRO A 80 15.63 -5.33 -19.70
N LEU A 81 14.78 -4.76 -18.85
CA LEU A 81 13.43 -4.37 -19.22
C LEU A 81 13.43 -3.13 -20.11
N SER A 82 12.68 -3.21 -21.21
CA SER A 82 12.29 -2.03 -21.99
C SER A 82 11.37 -1.12 -21.16
N LYS A 83 11.28 0.15 -21.57
CA LYS A 83 10.37 1.10 -20.93
C LYS A 83 8.92 0.59 -20.99
N GLU A 84 8.50 0.04 -22.12
CA GLU A 84 7.14 -0.49 -22.31
C GLU A 84 6.84 -1.65 -21.35
N GLN A 85 7.82 -2.52 -21.07
CA GLN A 85 7.68 -3.59 -20.09
C GLN A 85 7.57 -3.05 -18.67
N VAL A 86 8.38 -2.05 -18.30
CA VAL A 86 8.26 -1.36 -17.00
C VAL A 86 6.89 -0.70 -16.86
N ASP A 87 6.37 -0.07 -17.92
CA ASP A 87 5.04 0.54 -17.91
C ASP A 87 3.94 -0.52 -17.67
N ILE A 88 4.09 -1.71 -18.24
CA ILE A 88 3.18 -2.85 -17.99
C ILE A 88 3.29 -3.30 -16.53
N GLU A 89 4.50 -3.39 -15.96
CA GLU A 89 4.67 -3.75 -14.55
C GLU A 89 3.97 -2.76 -13.63
N ILE A 90 4.21 -1.46 -13.81
CA ILE A 90 3.58 -0.39 -13.03
C ILE A 90 2.04 -0.48 -13.11
N ALA A 91 1.50 -0.78 -14.30
CA ALA A 91 0.07 -0.97 -14.51
C ALA A 91 -0.47 -2.29 -13.92
N ALA A 92 0.37 -3.29 -13.68
CA ALA A 92 -0.02 -4.59 -13.15
C ALA A 92 -0.12 -4.62 -11.61
N HIS A 93 0.52 -3.68 -10.92
CA HIS A 93 0.44 -3.50 -9.46
C HIS A 93 -0.88 -2.85 -9.01
N GLY A 94 -1.07 -2.75 -7.69
CA GLY A 94 -2.12 -1.95 -7.07
C GLY A 94 -3.28 -2.79 -6.58
N GLY A 95 -4.49 -2.47 -7.05
CA GLY A 95 -5.72 -3.10 -6.61
C GLY A 95 -6.74 -3.25 -7.75
N THR A 96 -7.64 -4.20 -7.61
CA THR A 96 -8.85 -4.35 -8.44
C THR A 96 -10.07 -4.24 -7.54
N ILE A 97 -11.04 -3.44 -7.96
CA ILE A 97 -12.42 -3.47 -7.47
C ILE A 97 -13.26 -4.00 -8.63
N VAL A 98 -14.00 -5.08 -8.42
CA VAL A 98 -14.80 -5.70 -9.49
C VAL A 98 -16.10 -6.26 -8.95
N GLU A 99 -17.21 -5.93 -9.60
CA GLU A 99 -18.52 -6.49 -9.28
C GLU A 99 -18.57 -7.97 -9.68
N ILE A 100 -19.03 -8.80 -8.74
CA ILE A 100 -19.24 -10.22 -8.94
C ILE A 100 -20.63 -10.64 -8.47
N ARG A 101 -21.21 -11.63 -9.15
CA ARG A 101 -22.51 -12.20 -8.80
C ARG A 101 -22.49 -13.70 -8.92
N LYS A 102 -23.20 -14.38 -8.03
CA LYS A 102 -23.41 -15.82 -8.11
C LYS A 102 -24.65 -16.11 -8.95
N VAL A 103 -24.48 -16.89 -10.02
CA VAL A 103 -25.53 -17.32 -10.93
C VAL A 103 -25.51 -18.83 -10.99
N SER A 104 -26.64 -19.48 -10.67
CA SER A 104 -26.77 -20.94 -10.66
C SER A 104 -25.67 -21.63 -9.84
N GLY A 105 -25.33 -21.05 -8.68
CA GLY A 105 -24.32 -21.59 -7.76
C GLY A 105 -22.87 -21.22 -8.07
N LYS A 106 -22.59 -20.49 -9.17
CA LYS A 106 -21.22 -20.14 -9.59
C LYS A 106 -21.00 -18.63 -9.61
N TRP A 107 -19.87 -18.18 -9.08
CA TRP A 107 -19.45 -16.78 -9.14
C TRP A 107 -19.03 -16.39 -10.55
N GLN A 108 -19.42 -15.18 -10.95
CA GLN A 108 -19.13 -14.59 -12.26
C GLN A 108 -18.81 -13.11 -12.10
N VAL A 109 -17.91 -12.60 -12.95
CA VAL A 109 -17.59 -11.17 -13.05
C VAL A 109 -18.68 -10.44 -13.84
N VAL A 110 -19.08 -9.27 -13.35
CA VAL A 110 -20.02 -8.36 -14.02
C VAL A 110 -19.20 -7.26 -14.71
N ARG A 111 -18.84 -7.47 -15.99
CA ARG A 111 -17.94 -6.58 -16.76
C ARG A 111 -18.53 -5.20 -17.04
N ASP A 112 -19.85 -5.07 -17.01
CA ASP A 112 -20.59 -3.80 -17.12
C ASP A 112 -20.89 -3.18 -15.75
N GLY A 113 -20.32 -3.74 -14.67
CA GLY A 113 -20.40 -3.21 -13.31
C GLY A 113 -19.83 -1.80 -13.24
N LYS A 114 -20.65 -0.84 -12.79
CA LYS A 114 -20.30 0.59 -12.77
C LYS A 114 -19.21 0.94 -11.77
N LEU A 115 -18.99 0.08 -10.79
CA LEU A 115 -18.01 0.26 -9.71
C LEU A 115 -16.67 -0.44 -10.01
N ASN A 116 -16.55 -1.11 -11.17
CA ASN A 116 -15.30 -1.75 -11.56
C ASN A 116 -14.19 -0.70 -11.69
N ARG A 117 -13.02 -1.00 -11.15
CA ARG A 117 -11.90 -0.06 -11.12
C ARG A 117 -10.56 -0.77 -10.96
N ARG A 118 -9.54 -0.25 -11.63
CA ARG A 118 -8.14 -0.53 -11.31
C ARG A 118 -7.54 0.62 -10.53
N ILE A 119 -6.83 0.26 -9.46
CA ILE A 119 -5.86 1.08 -8.77
C ILE A 119 -4.50 0.54 -9.20
N THR A 120 -3.56 1.41 -9.56
CA THR A 120 -2.24 1.04 -10.09
C THR A 120 -1.15 1.88 -9.45
N ALA A 121 0.13 1.57 -9.74
CA ALA A 121 1.26 2.39 -9.34
C ALA A 121 1.34 3.77 -10.07
N ASN A 122 0.36 4.09 -10.93
CA ASN A 122 0.16 5.41 -11.54
C ASN A 122 -1.13 6.12 -11.08
N THR A 123 -1.96 5.50 -10.26
CA THR A 123 -3.22 6.13 -9.81
C THR A 123 -2.92 7.34 -8.92
N GLU A 124 -3.51 8.49 -9.20
CA GLU A 124 -3.40 9.66 -8.33
C GLU A 124 -4.07 9.40 -6.97
N MET A 125 -3.35 9.70 -5.89
CA MET A 125 -3.79 9.52 -4.51
C MET A 125 -3.48 10.76 -3.68
N ALA A 126 -4.25 10.98 -2.63
CA ALA A 126 -3.97 11.99 -1.63
C ALA A 126 -3.09 11.41 -0.52
N LEU A 127 -2.13 12.18 -0.03
CA LEU A 127 -1.49 11.93 1.26
C LEU A 127 -2.34 12.63 2.33
N SER A 128 -2.87 11.89 3.30
CA SER A 128 -3.81 12.40 4.30
C SER A 128 -3.32 12.12 5.73
N GLY A 129 -3.72 12.95 6.69
CA GLY A 129 -3.27 12.87 8.08
C GLY A 129 -2.01 13.71 8.37
N PRO A 130 -1.36 13.51 9.52
CA PRO A 130 -0.38 14.46 10.08
C PRO A 130 0.87 14.72 9.22
N VAL A 131 1.22 13.81 8.31
CA VAL A 131 2.43 13.94 7.46
C VAL A 131 2.14 14.70 6.15
N ALA A 132 0.87 14.88 5.79
CA ALA A 132 0.49 15.59 4.57
C ALA A 132 1.05 17.02 4.59
N GLY A 133 1.78 17.39 3.54
CA GLY A 133 2.41 18.71 3.40
C GLY A 133 3.80 18.85 4.03
N HIS A 134 4.30 17.82 4.72
CA HIS A 134 5.60 17.88 5.37
C HIS A 134 6.77 17.96 4.35
N ASP A 135 7.86 18.65 4.71
CA ASP A 135 8.99 18.87 3.80
C ASP A 135 9.69 17.57 3.36
N ARG A 136 9.56 16.49 4.14
CA ARG A 136 10.15 15.17 3.85
C ARG A 136 9.35 14.35 2.83
N VAL A 137 8.17 14.81 2.41
CA VAL A 137 7.33 14.15 1.38
C VAL A 137 7.14 15.00 0.12
N LYS A 138 7.77 16.17 0.06
CA LYS A 138 7.79 17.03 -1.14
C LYS A 138 8.82 16.52 -2.14
N THR A 139 8.43 16.46 -3.41
CA THR A 139 9.28 16.05 -4.55
C THR A 139 9.22 17.11 -5.63
N SER A 140 10.03 16.98 -6.69
CA SER A 140 9.95 17.95 -7.81
C SER A 140 8.57 17.95 -8.49
N ALA A 141 7.92 16.78 -8.57
CA ALA A 141 6.61 16.61 -9.20
C ALA A 141 5.43 17.02 -8.30
N ASP A 142 5.61 17.02 -6.98
CA ASP A 142 4.65 17.56 -6.03
C ASP A 142 5.36 18.36 -4.92
N PRO A 143 5.54 19.68 -5.13
CA PRO A 143 6.13 20.56 -4.13
C PRO A 143 5.19 20.85 -2.95
N THR A 144 3.92 20.42 -3.02
CA THR A 144 2.98 20.59 -1.91
C THR A 144 3.13 19.48 -0.87
N GLY A 145 3.54 18.27 -1.28
CA GLY A 145 3.66 17.11 -0.39
C GLY A 145 2.31 16.50 0.00
N THR A 146 1.29 16.64 -0.84
CA THR A 146 -0.09 16.22 -0.56
C THR A 146 -0.68 15.27 -1.60
N LYS A 147 0.02 15.06 -2.73
CA LYS A 147 -0.44 14.24 -3.85
C LYS A 147 0.63 13.22 -4.20
N VAL A 148 0.29 11.95 -4.31
CA VAL A 148 1.22 10.89 -4.71
C VAL A 148 0.62 10.06 -5.83
N PHE A 149 1.44 9.64 -6.79
CA PHE A 149 1.01 8.72 -7.84
C PHE A 149 1.35 7.30 -7.44
N GLY A 150 0.32 6.51 -7.17
CA GLY A 150 0.40 5.07 -7.06
C GLY A 150 0.52 4.51 -5.66
N SER A 151 0.24 3.22 -5.62
CA SER A 151 0.56 2.33 -4.52
C SER A 151 1.28 1.11 -5.09
N VAL A 152 2.23 0.57 -4.32
CA VAL A 152 3.12 -0.52 -4.74
C VAL A 152 3.19 -1.57 -3.64
N ASN A 153 3.55 -2.79 -4.02
CA ASN A 153 3.73 -3.89 -3.09
C ASN A 153 2.54 -4.06 -2.14
N ASN A 154 1.36 -4.11 -2.74
CA ASN A 154 0.11 -4.23 -2.01
C ASN A 154 -0.04 -5.67 -1.55
N CYS A 155 0.33 -5.95 -0.29
CA CYS A 155 0.36 -7.28 0.29
C CYS A 155 -1.05 -7.72 0.73
N ALA A 156 -1.33 -7.76 2.02
CA ALA A 156 -2.66 -7.98 2.55
C ALA A 156 -3.48 -6.68 2.63
N GLY A 157 -4.62 -6.70 3.33
CA GLY A 157 -5.55 -5.57 3.34
C GLY A 157 -6.62 -5.71 4.40
N GLY A 158 -7.75 -5.03 4.18
CA GLY A 158 -8.91 -5.10 5.06
C GLY A 158 -10.14 -4.41 4.45
N VAL A 159 -11.28 -4.55 5.12
CA VAL A 159 -12.50 -3.76 4.85
C VAL A 159 -12.90 -3.03 6.12
N THR A 160 -13.06 -1.72 6.04
CA THR A 160 -13.45 -0.92 7.21
C THR A 160 -14.92 -1.16 7.58
N PRO A 161 -15.34 -0.82 8.81
CA PRO A 161 -16.74 -0.93 9.22
C PRO A 161 -17.69 -0.02 8.41
N TRP A 162 -17.16 0.99 7.71
CA TRP A 162 -17.90 1.87 6.80
C TRP A 162 -17.76 1.50 5.32
N GLY A 163 -17.22 0.31 5.03
CA GLY A 163 -17.22 -0.30 3.69
C GLY A 163 -16.24 0.34 2.72
N THR A 164 -15.07 0.77 3.19
CA THR A 164 -13.94 1.15 2.34
C THR A 164 -12.90 0.02 2.31
N TYR A 165 -12.14 -0.01 1.23
CA TYR A 165 -11.10 -1.00 0.99
C TYR A 165 -9.76 -0.47 1.48
N ILE A 166 -9.06 -1.30 2.28
CA ILE A 166 -7.74 -1.03 2.80
C ILE A 166 -6.70 -1.86 2.06
N MET A 167 -5.67 -1.20 1.54
CA MET A 167 -4.51 -1.78 0.89
C MET A 167 -3.27 -1.48 1.75
N ALA A 168 -2.41 -2.47 1.96
CA ALA A 168 -1.20 -2.32 2.77
C ALA A 168 0.04 -2.31 1.86
N GLU A 169 0.85 -1.24 1.92
CA GLU A 169 2.13 -1.18 1.21
C GLU A 169 3.24 -1.82 2.06
N GLU A 170 3.86 -2.89 1.54
CA GLU A 170 4.77 -3.74 2.30
C GLU A 170 6.23 -3.54 1.85
N ASN A 171 6.75 -4.35 0.92
CA ASN A 171 8.16 -4.33 0.50
C ASN A 171 8.55 -3.16 -0.42
N ILE A 172 8.18 -1.92 -0.06
CA ILE A 172 8.43 -0.70 -0.83
C ILE A 172 9.90 -0.45 -1.19
N HIS A 173 10.82 -0.97 -0.38
CA HIS A 173 12.26 -0.82 -0.56
C HIS A 173 12.81 -1.43 -1.86
N GLY A 174 12.14 -2.45 -2.40
CA GLY A 174 12.49 -3.08 -3.67
C GLY A 174 12.30 -2.18 -4.89
N TYR A 175 11.48 -1.13 -4.78
CA TYR A 175 11.07 -0.30 -5.92
C TYR A 175 11.97 0.92 -6.15
N PHE A 176 12.90 1.19 -5.23
CA PHE A 176 13.81 2.33 -5.31
C PHE A 176 15.24 1.85 -5.60
N SER A 177 16.01 2.68 -6.29
CA SER A 177 17.43 2.46 -6.60
C SER A 177 18.21 3.77 -6.49
N GLY A 178 19.50 3.74 -6.80
CA GLY A 178 20.39 4.90 -6.75
C GLY A 178 21.08 5.06 -5.38
N GLU A 179 21.74 6.19 -5.18
CA GLU A 179 22.47 6.48 -3.95
C GLU A 179 22.04 7.83 -3.39
N LEU A 180 21.69 7.86 -2.10
CA LEU A 180 21.47 9.13 -1.40
C LEU A 180 22.78 9.90 -1.31
N GLN A 181 22.70 11.22 -1.41
CA GLN A 181 23.82 12.11 -1.12
C GLN A 181 24.37 11.85 0.30
N GLU A 182 25.70 11.83 0.45
CA GLU A 182 26.35 11.69 1.75
C GLU A 182 25.85 12.76 2.74
N GLY A 183 25.51 12.34 3.96
CA GLY A 183 24.98 13.23 4.99
C GLY A 183 23.51 13.62 4.82
N HIS A 184 22.78 13.05 3.85
CA HIS A 184 21.35 13.33 3.68
C HIS A 184 20.55 12.93 4.93
N LYS A 185 19.55 13.77 5.29
CA LYS A 185 18.71 13.59 6.49
C LYS A 185 17.98 12.25 6.56
N GLU A 186 17.67 11.67 5.39
CA GLU A 186 16.97 10.37 5.30
C GLU A 186 17.88 9.16 5.48
N ALA A 187 19.21 9.33 5.55
CA ALA A 187 20.14 8.19 5.55
C ALA A 187 19.84 7.16 6.65
N ALA A 188 19.56 7.62 7.88
CA ALA A 188 19.22 6.72 8.98
C ALA A 188 17.86 6.02 8.78
N ASN A 189 16.86 6.78 8.31
CA ASN A 189 15.51 6.28 8.02
C ASN A 189 15.55 5.21 6.91
N TYR A 190 16.24 5.50 5.80
CA TYR A 190 16.30 4.61 4.65
C TYR A 190 17.12 3.36 4.95
N LYS A 191 18.22 3.50 5.69
CA LYS A 191 18.93 2.34 6.22
C LYS A 191 18.03 1.43 7.07
N ARG A 192 17.17 1.99 7.93
CA ARG A 192 16.26 1.22 8.79
C ARG A 192 15.10 0.55 8.02
N MET A 193 14.73 1.13 6.88
CA MET A 193 13.71 0.62 5.96
C MET A 193 14.27 -0.27 4.84
N GLY A 194 15.60 -0.46 4.76
CA GLY A 194 16.25 -1.22 3.70
C GLY A 194 16.26 -0.53 2.32
N ILE A 195 16.11 0.80 2.27
CA ILE A 195 15.98 1.58 1.03
C ILE A 195 17.35 2.13 0.61
N PRO A 196 17.77 1.97 -0.65
CA PRO A 196 17.15 1.17 -1.70
C PRO A 196 17.59 -0.31 -1.63
N GLU A 197 16.73 -1.22 -2.09
CA GLU A 197 17.12 -2.61 -2.42
C GLU A 197 17.34 -2.79 -3.93
N GLY A 198 16.54 -2.13 -4.78
CA GLY A 198 16.72 -2.15 -6.23
C GLY A 198 16.29 -3.43 -6.93
N SER A 199 15.20 -4.05 -6.46
CA SER A 199 14.59 -5.25 -7.05
C SER A 199 13.90 -5.00 -8.40
N TYR A 200 13.57 -3.75 -8.73
CA TYR A 200 12.92 -3.35 -9.98
C TYR A 200 13.77 -2.40 -10.83
N GLU A 201 13.71 -2.56 -12.15
CA GLU A 201 14.40 -1.69 -13.12
C GLU A 201 13.69 -0.34 -13.35
N TRP A 202 12.74 0.05 -12.50
CA TRP A 202 11.90 1.24 -12.71
C TRP A 202 12.71 2.53 -12.72
N ALA A 203 13.72 2.64 -11.85
CA ALA A 203 14.62 3.79 -11.77
C ALA A 203 15.46 4.00 -13.04
N ALA A 204 15.61 2.98 -13.89
CA ALA A 204 16.30 3.12 -15.17
C ALA A 204 15.51 3.97 -16.18
N HIS A 205 14.19 4.06 -16.00
CA HIS A 205 13.28 4.76 -16.92
C HIS A 205 12.52 5.93 -16.26
N TYR A 206 12.49 5.98 -14.93
CA TYR A 206 11.70 6.93 -14.17
C TYR A 206 12.48 7.50 -12.96
N ASP A 207 12.85 8.77 -13.05
CA ASP A 207 13.65 9.48 -12.04
C ASP A 207 13.05 9.44 -10.62
N ARG A 208 11.72 9.35 -10.49
CA ARG A 208 11.06 9.28 -9.18
C ARG A 208 11.47 8.07 -8.35
N PHE A 209 11.90 6.98 -9.00
CA PHE A 209 12.35 5.76 -8.30
C PHE A 209 13.86 5.75 -8.05
N ASP A 210 14.59 6.79 -8.48
CA ASP A 210 16.00 6.99 -8.19
C ASP A 210 16.16 7.97 -7.01
N ILE A 211 16.62 7.46 -5.86
CA ILE A 211 16.75 8.26 -4.63
C ILE A 211 17.85 9.32 -4.72
N GLY A 212 18.77 9.22 -5.69
CA GLY A 212 19.75 10.27 -5.97
C GLY A 212 19.12 11.48 -6.67
N LYS A 213 17.95 11.31 -7.28
CA LYS A 213 17.20 12.36 -8.00
C LYS A 213 15.98 12.85 -7.23
N GLU A 214 15.18 11.92 -6.69
CA GLU A 214 14.00 12.21 -5.88
C GLU A 214 14.14 11.60 -4.48
N PRO A 215 15.01 12.16 -3.61
CA PRO A 215 15.36 11.56 -2.33
C PRO A 215 14.20 11.46 -1.35
N ASN A 216 13.12 12.21 -1.53
CA ASN A 216 11.93 12.18 -0.68
C ASN A 216 10.82 11.27 -1.22
N GLU A 217 10.94 10.74 -2.44
CA GLU A 217 9.89 9.88 -3.01
C GLU A 217 9.60 8.65 -2.14
N PRO A 218 10.61 7.93 -1.59
CA PRO A 218 10.33 6.77 -0.74
C PRO A 218 9.50 7.08 0.51
N ASN A 219 9.54 8.31 1.04
CA ASN A 219 8.72 8.71 2.18
C ASN A 219 7.21 8.80 1.86
N ARG A 220 6.83 8.75 0.59
CA ARG A 220 5.42 8.78 0.14
C ARG A 220 4.83 7.38 -0.05
N PHE A 221 5.58 6.34 0.33
CA PHE A 221 5.19 4.94 0.31
C PHE A 221 5.45 4.28 1.66
N GLY A 222 4.88 3.10 1.87
CA GLY A 222 4.91 2.34 3.14
C GLY A 222 3.75 2.73 4.04
N TRP A 223 2.63 3.12 3.44
CA TRP A 223 1.44 3.59 4.13
C TRP A 223 0.26 2.66 3.87
N VAL A 224 -0.67 2.61 4.82
CA VAL A 224 -2.01 2.09 4.57
C VAL A 224 -2.74 3.02 3.58
N VAL A 225 -3.33 2.45 2.53
CA VAL A 225 -4.13 3.18 1.53
C VAL A 225 -5.60 2.81 1.67
N GLU A 226 -6.47 3.82 1.80
CA GLU A 226 -7.92 3.64 1.82
C GLU A 226 -8.55 4.05 0.49
N VAL A 227 -9.43 3.19 -0.04
CA VAL A 227 -10.15 3.39 -1.30
C VAL A 227 -11.65 3.36 -1.05
N ASP A 228 -12.37 4.38 -1.52
CA ASP A 228 -13.83 4.36 -1.57
C ASP A 228 -14.31 3.55 -2.78
N VAL A 229 -14.85 2.37 -2.51
CA VAL A 229 -15.33 1.43 -3.54
C VAL A 229 -16.71 1.80 -4.10
N ASN A 230 -17.44 2.69 -3.44
CA ASN A 230 -18.77 3.15 -3.87
C ASN A 230 -18.69 4.29 -4.89
N ASP A 231 -17.49 4.85 -5.10
CA ASP A 231 -17.23 5.87 -6.11
C ASP A 231 -15.97 5.48 -6.92
N PRO A 232 -16.13 5.03 -8.19
CA PRO A 232 -15.01 4.61 -9.03
C PRO A 232 -14.11 5.78 -9.45
N THR A 233 -14.51 7.03 -9.16
CA THR A 233 -13.74 8.25 -9.43
C THR A 233 -13.10 8.85 -8.18
N SER A 234 -13.36 8.29 -7.00
CA SER A 234 -12.80 8.75 -5.73
C SER A 234 -11.27 8.75 -5.74
N VAL A 235 -10.62 9.72 -5.10
CA VAL A 235 -9.16 9.73 -4.95
C VAL A 235 -8.79 8.86 -3.73
N PRO A 236 -8.03 7.76 -3.88
CA PRO A 236 -7.53 6.99 -2.74
C PRO A 236 -6.68 7.83 -1.81
N ARG A 237 -6.63 7.46 -0.53
CA ARG A 237 -5.91 8.24 0.48
C ARG A 237 -4.90 7.37 1.23
N LYS A 238 -3.64 7.78 1.23
CA LYS A 238 -2.61 7.21 2.09
C LYS A 238 -2.77 7.79 3.50
N ARG A 239 -3.06 6.95 4.49
CA ARG A 239 -3.46 7.31 5.86
C ARG A 239 -2.25 7.38 6.78
N THR A 240 -1.64 8.57 6.86
CA THR A 240 -0.33 8.73 7.51
C THR A 240 -0.35 8.62 9.02
N ALA A 241 -1.50 8.83 9.66
CA ALA A 241 -1.66 8.64 11.11
C ALA A 241 -1.44 7.17 11.55
N MET A 242 -1.54 6.22 10.60
CA MET A 242 -1.37 4.78 10.84
C MET A 242 0.11 4.32 10.74
N GLY A 243 1.05 5.25 10.58
CA GLY A 243 2.48 4.99 10.59
C GLY A 243 3.05 4.49 9.26
N ARG A 244 4.37 4.66 9.10
CA ARG A 244 5.12 4.26 7.90
C ARG A 244 6.06 3.09 8.17
N PHE A 245 5.80 1.96 7.55
CA PHE A 245 6.60 0.73 7.64
C PHE A 245 6.17 -0.25 6.54
N LYS A 246 6.59 -1.52 6.60
CA LYS A 246 6.22 -2.53 5.62
C LYS A 246 4.95 -3.24 6.07
N HIS A 247 3.79 -2.65 5.78
CA HIS A 247 2.52 -3.16 6.28
C HIS A 247 2.16 -4.48 5.59
N GLU A 248 2.09 -5.57 6.35
CA GLU A 248 1.50 -6.83 5.87
C GLU A 248 0.01 -6.60 5.57
N GLY A 249 -0.73 -6.07 6.55
CA GLY A 249 -2.16 -5.82 6.49
C GLY A 249 -2.60 -4.85 7.57
N ALA A 250 -3.86 -4.41 7.49
CA ALA A 250 -4.46 -3.54 8.49
C ALA A 250 -5.93 -3.89 8.69
N GLU A 251 -6.21 -4.64 9.77
CA GLU A 251 -7.57 -5.12 10.06
C GLU A 251 -8.16 -4.43 11.27
N SER A 252 -9.48 -4.25 11.22
CA SER A 252 -10.18 -3.34 12.13
C SER A 252 -11.22 -4.00 13.04
N VAL A 253 -11.43 -3.39 14.20
CA VAL A 253 -12.54 -3.70 15.10
C VAL A 253 -13.11 -2.41 15.68
N VAL A 254 -14.44 -2.36 15.85
CA VAL A 254 -15.08 -1.30 16.63
C VAL A 254 -14.96 -1.65 18.11
N ALA A 255 -14.21 -0.86 18.87
CA ALA A 255 -14.03 -1.05 20.30
C ALA A 255 -15.33 -0.76 21.07
N LYS A 256 -15.41 -1.26 22.32
CA LYS A 256 -16.58 -1.09 23.19
C LYS A 256 -16.99 0.36 23.44
N ASP A 257 -16.04 1.29 23.33
CA ASP A 257 -16.29 2.73 23.49
C ASP A 257 -16.72 3.45 22.20
N GLY A 258 -16.79 2.71 21.08
CA GLY A 258 -17.19 3.17 19.76
C GLY A 258 -16.06 3.64 18.86
N ARG A 259 -14.81 3.74 19.34
CA ARG A 259 -13.65 4.06 18.48
C ARG A 259 -13.27 2.86 17.63
N VAL A 260 -12.62 3.10 16.50
CA VAL A 260 -12.13 2.02 15.64
C VAL A 260 -10.66 1.78 15.93
N VAL A 261 -10.31 0.51 16.02
CA VAL A 261 -8.96 0.03 16.29
C VAL A 261 -8.49 -0.74 15.09
N PHE A 262 -7.32 -0.39 14.55
CA PHE A 262 -6.64 -1.15 13.52
C PHE A 262 -5.42 -1.85 14.13
N TYR A 263 -5.23 -3.12 13.80
CA TYR A 263 -4.02 -3.87 14.11
C TYR A 263 -3.22 -4.09 12.84
N GLN A 264 -1.91 -3.86 12.91
CA GLN A 264 -1.01 -3.80 11.76
C GLN A 264 0.26 -4.58 12.08
N GLY A 265 0.71 -5.41 11.14
CA GLY A 265 2.00 -6.09 11.21
C GLY A 265 3.02 -5.37 10.32
N ASP A 266 4.27 -5.33 10.77
CA ASP A 266 5.41 -4.88 9.98
C ASP A 266 6.25 -6.10 9.57
N ASP A 267 6.07 -6.58 8.33
CA ASP A 267 6.70 -7.84 7.88
C ASP A 267 8.16 -7.63 7.49
N GLU A 268 9.00 -7.63 8.52
CA GLU A 268 10.43 -7.82 8.39
C GLU A 268 10.94 -8.49 9.66
N ARG A 269 11.95 -9.35 9.52
CA ARG A 269 12.56 -10.02 10.66
C ARG A 269 12.99 -8.99 11.70
N PHE A 270 12.53 -9.20 12.93
CA PHE A 270 12.82 -8.34 14.08
C PHE A 270 12.20 -6.93 14.03
N ASP A 271 11.14 -6.74 13.25
CA ASP A 271 10.25 -5.58 13.34
C ASP A 271 9.05 -5.87 14.25
N TYR A 272 7.91 -5.17 14.08
CA TYR A 272 6.98 -4.90 15.18
C TYR A 272 5.51 -5.14 14.85
N VAL A 273 4.70 -5.29 15.91
CA VAL A 273 3.23 -5.24 15.83
C VAL A 273 2.74 -3.86 16.28
N TYR A 274 1.88 -3.25 15.49
CA TYR A 274 1.31 -1.93 15.73
C TYR A 274 -0.21 -1.99 15.95
N LYS A 275 -0.71 -0.94 16.59
CA LYS A 275 -2.14 -0.70 16.81
C LYS A 275 -2.45 0.77 16.63
N PHE A 276 -3.37 1.12 15.74
CA PHE A 276 -3.89 2.49 15.62
C PHE A 276 -5.29 2.56 16.25
N VAL A 277 -5.56 3.63 17.01
CA VAL A 277 -6.88 3.88 17.60
C VAL A 277 -7.35 5.27 17.17
N THR A 278 -8.50 5.33 16.52
CA THR A 278 -9.09 6.60 16.05
C THR A 278 -9.38 7.53 17.23
N ALA A 279 -9.26 8.84 17.03
CA ALA A 279 -9.71 9.84 18.01
C ALA A 279 -11.25 9.89 18.04
N GLY A 280 -11.86 9.90 16.86
CA GLY A 280 -13.31 9.87 16.65
C GLY A 280 -13.92 8.48 16.85
N LYS A 281 -15.25 8.44 16.90
CA LYS A 281 -16.03 7.19 17.02
C LYS A 281 -16.65 6.83 15.67
N PHE A 282 -16.79 5.53 15.43
CA PHE A 282 -17.58 5.01 14.34
C PHE A 282 -19.05 5.41 14.49
N ASN A 283 -19.60 5.97 13.42
CA ASN A 283 -21.02 6.25 13.29
C ASN A 283 -21.64 5.28 12.28
N ALA A 284 -22.42 4.31 12.77
CA ALA A 284 -23.08 3.31 11.92
C ALA A 284 -24.20 3.90 11.05
N ASP A 285 -24.74 5.06 11.43
CA ASP A 285 -25.87 5.71 10.76
C ASP A 285 -25.42 6.79 9.75
N ASP A 286 -24.15 7.17 9.76
CA ASP A 286 -23.57 8.18 8.86
C ASP A 286 -22.20 7.74 8.36
N ARG A 287 -22.18 7.13 7.16
CA ARG A 287 -20.94 6.71 6.50
C ARG A 287 -19.99 7.88 6.27
N ALA A 288 -20.50 9.05 5.87
CA ALA A 288 -19.66 10.18 5.51
C ALA A 288 -18.89 10.71 6.72
N ALA A 289 -19.49 10.67 7.91
CA ALA A 289 -18.83 11.02 9.16
C ALA A 289 -17.62 10.13 9.51
N ASN A 290 -17.48 8.96 8.86
CA ASN A 290 -16.38 8.03 9.12
C ASN A 290 -15.17 8.21 8.19
N MET A 291 -15.35 8.90 7.05
CA MET A 291 -14.37 8.92 5.95
C MET A 291 -13.04 9.59 6.30
N ASP A 292 -12.97 10.33 7.41
CA ASP A 292 -11.75 10.99 7.88
C ASP A 292 -11.25 10.43 9.23
N LEU A 293 -11.85 9.36 9.75
CA LEU A 293 -11.47 8.78 11.05
C LEU A 293 -10.01 8.29 11.09
N LEU A 294 -9.43 7.95 9.94
CA LEU A 294 -8.05 7.44 9.83
C LEU A 294 -7.00 8.55 9.76
N ASP A 295 -7.40 9.82 9.80
CA ASP A 295 -6.46 10.95 9.81
C ASP A 295 -6.12 11.44 11.22
N ASP A 296 -6.89 11.05 12.25
CA ASP A 296 -6.69 11.48 13.63
C ASP A 296 -6.87 10.32 14.62
N GLY A 297 -5.89 10.15 15.50
CA GLY A 297 -5.83 9.05 16.45
C GLY A 297 -4.46 8.90 17.09
N THR A 298 -4.23 7.73 17.69
CA THR A 298 -2.95 7.40 18.31
C THR A 298 -2.47 6.06 17.78
N LEU A 299 -1.25 6.06 17.23
CA LEU A 299 -0.52 4.84 16.89
C LEU A 299 0.24 4.34 18.12
N TYR A 300 0.23 3.03 18.31
CA TYR A 300 0.92 2.32 19.38
C TYR A 300 1.77 1.21 18.78
N VAL A 301 2.83 0.84 19.49
CA VAL A 301 3.64 -0.35 19.21
C VAL A 301 3.60 -1.32 20.38
N ALA A 302 3.61 -2.62 20.08
CA ALA A 302 3.53 -3.68 21.07
C ALA A 302 4.85 -3.87 21.84
N LYS A 303 4.72 -4.10 23.15
CA LYS A 303 5.77 -4.65 23.99
C LYS A 303 5.22 -5.84 24.77
N PHE A 304 5.72 -7.03 24.44
CA PHE A 304 5.37 -8.28 25.11
C PHE A 304 6.33 -8.55 26.26
N ALA A 305 5.79 -8.90 27.43
CA ALA A 305 6.55 -9.36 28.59
C ALA A 305 6.66 -10.88 28.62
N GLU A 306 7.65 -11.40 29.34
CA GLU A 306 7.92 -12.84 29.48
C GLU A 306 6.74 -13.63 30.09
N ASP A 307 5.90 -12.96 30.88
CA ASP A 307 4.70 -13.54 31.49
C ASP A 307 3.48 -13.60 30.55
N GLY A 308 3.66 -13.20 29.29
CA GLY A 308 2.62 -13.17 28.26
C GLY A 308 1.73 -11.93 28.29
N THR A 309 1.99 -10.95 29.16
CA THR A 309 1.29 -9.66 29.13
C THR A 309 1.78 -8.77 28.00
N LEU A 310 0.91 -7.87 27.56
CA LEU A 310 1.15 -6.95 26.46
C LEU A 310 0.89 -5.52 26.90
N GLU A 311 1.86 -4.65 26.65
CA GLU A 311 1.75 -3.21 26.76
C GLU A 311 1.71 -2.57 25.37
N TRP A 312 0.82 -1.60 25.18
CA TRP A 312 0.77 -0.77 23.97
C TRP A 312 1.43 0.56 24.25
N LEU A 313 2.60 0.80 23.66
CA LEU A 313 3.40 2.00 23.86
C LEU A 313 2.98 3.08 22.84
N PRO A 314 2.52 4.26 23.26
CA PRO A 314 2.07 5.30 22.34
C PRO A 314 3.25 5.94 21.60
N LEU A 315 3.14 6.04 20.28
CA LEU A 315 4.09 6.72 19.40
C LEU A 315 3.70 8.20 19.27
N VAL A 316 3.89 8.96 20.34
CA VAL A 316 3.48 10.37 20.44
C VAL A 316 4.70 11.27 20.68
N HIS A 317 4.90 12.26 19.80
CA HIS A 317 5.95 13.26 19.95
C HIS A 317 5.80 14.04 21.27
N GLY A 318 6.92 14.32 21.94
CA GLY A 318 6.98 14.94 23.26
C GLY A 318 6.82 13.96 24.42
N GLN A 319 6.60 12.67 24.16
CA GLN A 319 6.50 11.63 25.20
C GLN A 319 7.71 10.71 25.19
N GLY A 320 8.25 10.43 26.38
CA GLY A 320 9.40 9.55 26.55
C GLY A 320 10.58 9.97 25.67
N PRO A 321 11.17 9.06 24.87
CA PRO A 321 12.30 9.37 24.00
C PRO A 321 11.88 10.05 22.67
N LEU A 322 10.60 10.25 22.38
CA LEU A 322 10.14 10.74 21.09
C LEU A 322 10.16 12.28 21.04
N THR A 323 11.36 12.87 21.02
CA THR A 323 11.56 14.32 21.09
C THR A 323 12.55 14.81 20.03
N ALA A 324 12.66 16.14 19.89
CA ALA A 324 13.63 16.77 18.98
C ALA A 324 15.08 16.38 19.29
N GLU A 325 15.43 16.11 20.56
CA GLU A 325 16.76 15.65 20.96
C GLU A 325 17.12 14.30 20.34
N ASN A 326 16.12 13.46 20.08
CA ASN A 326 16.27 12.15 19.44
C ASN A 326 15.86 12.16 17.95
N GLY A 327 15.81 13.33 17.33
CA GLY A 327 15.63 13.48 15.88
C GLY A 327 14.18 13.55 15.40
N PHE A 328 13.20 13.77 16.28
CA PHE A 328 11.80 13.99 15.89
C PHE A 328 11.38 15.43 16.19
N ALA A 329 11.26 16.29 15.18
CA ALA A 329 10.85 17.67 15.39
C ALA A 329 9.34 17.80 15.67
N GLY A 330 8.56 16.80 15.26
CA GLY A 330 7.11 16.75 15.41
C GLY A 330 6.56 15.33 15.26
N GLN A 331 5.23 15.23 15.33
CA GLN A 331 4.51 13.96 15.20
C GLN A 331 4.64 13.35 13.80
N ASP A 332 4.72 14.19 12.78
CA ASP A 332 5.03 13.86 11.39
C ASP A 332 6.38 13.14 11.25
N ASP A 333 7.43 13.61 11.93
CA ASP A 333 8.72 12.91 11.94
C ASP A 333 8.64 11.54 12.61
N VAL A 334 7.86 11.41 13.70
CA VAL A 334 7.60 10.13 14.37
C VAL A 334 6.92 9.16 13.40
N LEU A 335 5.93 9.62 12.63
CA LEU A 335 5.19 8.79 11.69
C LEU A 335 6.03 8.42 10.45
N ILE A 336 6.84 9.33 9.90
CA ILE A 336 7.76 8.99 8.81
C ILE A 336 8.83 8.00 9.27
N GLY A 337 9.37 8.20 10.47
CA GLY A 337 10.38 7.35 11.12
C GLY A 337 9.79 6.35 12.11
N THR A 338 8.63 5.75 11.81
CA THR A 338 7.88 4.91 12.77
C THR A 338 8.71 3.78 13.36
N ARG A 339 9.52 3.09 12.54
CA ARG A 339 10.44 2.04 13.02
C ARG A 339 11.50 2.58 13.99
N LEU A 340 12.11 3.72 13.69
CA LEU A 340 13.10 4.36 14.58
C LEU A 340 12.46 4.79 15.91
N ALA A 341 11.22 5.30 15.87
CA ALA A 341 10.47 5.64 17.07
C ALA A 341 10.14 4.39 17.91
N ALA A 342 9.73 3.29 17.28
CA ALA A 342 9.49 2.02 17.93
C ALA A 342 10.76 1.41 18.56
N ASP A 343 11.89 1.49 17.85
CA ASP A 343 13.21 1.07 18.36
C ASP A 343 13.51 1.80 19.69
N LEU A 344 13.31 3.12 19.74
CA LEU A 344 13.58 3.96 20.92
C LEU A 344 12.63 3.69 22.09
N LEU A 345 11.38 3.33 21.82
CA LEU A 345 10.41 2.91 22.84
C LEU A 345 10.72 1.52 23.42
N GLY A 346 11.63 0.75 22.81
CA GLY A 346 11.95 -0.60 23.23
C GLY A 346 10.80 -1.57 22.97
N ALA A 347 10.15 -1.44 21.81
CA ALA A 347 9.18 -2.39 21.31
C ALA A 347 9.78 -3.80 21.18
N THR A 348 8.93 -4.82 21.30
CA THR A 348 9.37 -6.22 21.18
C THR A 348 9.56 -6.58 19.71
N LYS A 349 10.78 -6.96 19.35
CA LYS A 349 11.13 -7.49 18.04
C LYS A 349 10.43 -8.84 17.83
N MET A 350 9.74 -8.99 16.71
CA MET A 350 9.02 -10.20 16.32
C MET A 350 9.90 -11.09 15.42
N ASP A 351 9.45 -12.32 15.19
CA ASP A 351 10.22 -13.34 14.46
C ASP A 351 10.49 -12.98 12.99
#